data_AF-A0A4Y2J8Z6-F1
#
_entry.id   AF-A0A4Y2J8Z6-F1
#
_cell.length_a   1.000
_cell.length_b   1.000
_cell.length_c   1.000
_cell.angle_alpha   90.00
_cell.angle_beta   90.00
_cell.angle_gamma   90.00
#
_symmetry.space_group_name_H-M   'P 1'
#
loop_
_entity.id
_entity.type
_entity.pdbx_description
1 polymer ?
#
loop_
_entity_poly.entity_id
_entity_poly.type
_entity_poly.pdbx_seq_one_letter_code
_entity_poly.pdbx_strand_id
1 'polypeptide(L)'
;MARRLGTSITETARLVGCSQSAVVSIYAKWINEGDTSSRRQGVDRTRVTKEKGRRRLSRWVKQNRRQTVAQLTAQYNAGPRASVSEHTVQRTLLDMGLCSRRPTRVPLLTKRHRQQWSREHRDWTMDEWNRVASSDESRFLIHHVDGRVRVRRLPGELLLPTCTAGHTQAGDGGIML
;
A
#
# COMPACT_ATOMS: atom_id res chain seq x y z
N MET A 1 33.59 -12.53 -27.60
CA MET A 1 32.73 -12.37 -28.80
C MET A 1 33.60 -12.07 -30.02
N ALA A 2 33.56 -12.96 -31.01
CA ALA A 2 34.05 -12.93 -32.40
C ALA A 2 35.37 -12.21 -32.79
N ARG A 3 35.58 -10.92 -32.51
CA ARG A 3 36.81 -10.24 -32.99
C ARG A 3 38.07 -10.50 -32.16
N ARG A 4 37.96 -10.99 -30.93
CA ARG A 4 39.12 -11.58 -30.21
C ARG A 4 39.56 -12.94 -30.80
N LEU A 5 38.74 -13.56 -31.65
CA LEU A 5 38.98 -14.87 -32.27
C LEU A 5 39.28 -14.78 -33.78
N GLY A 6 39.38 -13.57 -34.35
CA GLY A 6 39.74 -13.37 -35.77
C GLY A 6 38.65 -13.72 -36.79
N THR A 7 37.42 -14.01 -36.38
CA THR A 7 36.34 -14.40 -37.30
C THR A 7 35.74 -13.21 -38.06
N SER A 8 35.37 -13.41 -39.32
CA SER A 8 34.77 -12.36 -40.15
C SER A 8 33.34 -11.98 -39.67
N ILE A 9 32.88 -10.78 -40.02
CA ILE A 9 31.51 -10.32 -39.68
C ILE A 9 30.47 -11.27 -40.31
N THR A 10 30.69 -11.68 -41.55
CA THR A 10 29.80 -12.59 -42.29
C THR A 10 29.70 -13.97 -41.65
N GLU A 11 30.82 -14.52 -41.20
CA GLU A 11 30.88 -15.81 -40.52
C GLU A 11 30.20 -15.75 -39.14
N THR A 12 30.41 -14.65 -38.40
CA THR A 12 29.72 -14.40 -37.13
C THR A 12 28.21 -14.30 -37.33
N ALA A 13 27.76 -13.58 -38.36
CA ALA A 13 26.35 -13.43 -38.71
C ALA A 13 25.70 -14.77 -39.09
N ARG A 14 26.40 -15.62 -39.87
CA ARG A 14 25.94 -16.98 -40.21
C ARG A 14 25.86 -17.89 -38.99
N LEU A 15 26.87 -17.85 -38.12
CA LEU A 15 26.93 -18.68 -36.92
C LEU A 15 25.84 -18.31 -35.89
N VAL A 16 25.55 -17.01 -35.74
CA VAL A 16 24.52 -16.51 -34.82
C VAL A 16 23.13 -16.49 -35.46
N GLY A 17 23.02 -16.67 -36.77
CA GLY A 17 21.75 -16.66 -37.50
C GLY A 17 21.09 -15.27 -37.55
N CYS A 18 21.88 -14.20 -37.63
CA CYS A 18 21.38 -12.82 -37.68
C CYS A 18 21.94 -12.05 -38.90
N SER A 19 21.42 -10.86 -39.17
CA SER A 19 21.93 -10.06 -40.29
C SER A 19 23.33 -9.50 -39.98
N GLN A 20 24.16 -9.32 -41.03
CA GLN A 20 25.46 -8.67 -40.88
C GLN A 20 25.33 -7.26 -40.28
N SER A 21 24.26 -6.54 -40.61
CA SER A 21 23.93 -5.23 -40.03
C SER A 21 23.66 -5.27 -38.53
N ALA A 22 23.00 -6.32 -38.03
CA ALA A 22 22.79 -6.51 -36.59
C ALA A 22 24.12 -6.74 -35.87
N VAL A 23 25.01 -7.56 -36.43
CA VAL A 23 26.36 -7.79 -35.86
C VAL A 23 27.16 -6.49 -35.80
N VAL A 24 27.16 -5.69 -36.87
CA VAL A 24 27.84 -4.38 -36.91
C VAL A 24 27.24 -3.41 -35.89
N SER A 25 25.92 -3.32 -35.81
CA SER A 25 25.23 -2.42 -34.87
C SER A 25 25.49 -2.79 -33.41
N ILE A 26 25.45 -4.08 -33.06
CA ILE A 26 25.75 -4.56 -31.71
C ILE A 26 27.22 -4.30 -31.36
N TYR A 27 28.14 -4.55 -32.29
CA TYR A 27 29.57 -4.30 -32.06
C TYR A 27 29.88 -2.80 -31.88
N ALA A 28 29.27 -1.93 -32.69
CA ALA A 28 29.38 -0.49 -32.53
C ALA A 28 28.81 -0.01 -31.19
N LYS A 29 27.64 -0.53 -30.78
CA LYS A 29 27.06 -0.24 -29.47
C LYS A 29 28.00 -0.67 -28.33
N TRP A 30 28.60 -1.85 -28.42
CA TRP A 30 29.54 -2.34 -27.42
C TRP A 30 30.82 -1.49 -27.33
N ILE A 31 31.39 -1.03 -28.45
CA ILE A 31 32.56 -0.13 -28.42
C ILE A 31 32.23 1.20 -27.74
N ASN A 32 31.06 1.78 -28.06
CA ASN A 32 30.72 3.13 -27.62
C ASN A 32 30.14 3.16 -26.19
N GLU A 33 29.34 2.16 -25.82
CA GLU A 33 28.56 2.15 -24.56
C GLU A 33 29.02 1.06 -23.58
N GLY A 34 29.87 0.12 -24.02
CA GLY A 34 30.24 -1.06 -23.23
C GLY A 34 29.12 -2.08 -23.03
N ASP A 35 27.94 -1.84 -23.63
CA ASP A 35 26.73 -2.63 -23.41
C ASP A 35 26.36 -3.47 -24.65
N THR A 36 26.17 -4.78 -24.46
CA THR A 36 25.65 -5.70 -25.47
C THR A 36 24.16 -6.00 -25.30
N SER A 37 23.49 -5.39 -24.31
CA SER A 37 22.08 -5.65 -24.04
C SER A 37 21.19 -5.10 -25.18
N SER A 38 20.12 -5.83 -25.48
CA SER A 38 19.07 -5.39 -26.41
C SER A 38 18.06 -4.46 -25.74
N ARG A 39 18.22 -4.17 -24.44
CA ARG A 39 17.26 -3.42 -23.65
C ARG A 39 17.37 -1.93 -24.00
N ARG A 40 16.43 -1.42 -24.79
CA ARG A 40 16.26 0.01 -25.00
C ARG A 40 15.64 0.64 -23.75
N GLN A 41 16.12 1.80 -23.34
CA GLN A 41 15.36 2.66 -22.42
C GLN A 41 14.13 3.14 -23.19
N GLY A 42 13.02 2.41 -23.07
CA GLY A 42 11.75 2.82 -23.63
C GLY A 42 11.28 4.11 -22.96
N VAL A 43 10.86 5.09 -23.76
CA VAL A 43 10.11 6.23 -23.23
C VAL A 43 8.73 5.72 -22.85
N ASP A 44 8.46 5.63 -21.55
CA ASP A 44 7.17 5.16 -21.05
C ASP A 44 6.04 6.10 -21.49
N ARG A 45 4.86 5.52 -21.75
CA ARG A 45 3.65 6.30 -22.01
C ARG A 45 3.34 7.17 -20.79
N THR A 46 3.14 8.46 -21.04
CA THR A 46 2.84 9.42 -19.97
C THR A 46 1.51 9.09 -19.29
N ARG A 47 1.51 9.14 -17.95
CA ARG A 47 0.34 8.81 -17.13
C ARG A 47 -0.73 9.89 -17.26
N VAL A 48 -1.99 9.47 -17.39
CA VAL A 48 -3.16 10.37 -17.42
C VAL A 48 -3.24 11.22 -16.15
N THR A 49 -2.96 10.62 -14.99
CA THR A 49 -2.93 11.33 -13.71
C THR A 49 -1.56 11.95 -13.47
N LYS A 50 -1.44 13.24 -13.79
CA LYS A 50 -0.26 14.05 -13.48
C LYS A 50 -0.06 14.21 -11.97
N GLU A 51 1.12 14.69 -11.58
CA GLU A 51 1.52 14.91 -10.18
C GLU A 51 0.52 15.78 -9.38
N LYS A 52 -0.02 16.86 -9.98
CA LYS A 52 -1.09 17.67 -9.36
C LYS A 52 -2.36 16.86 -9.05
N GLY A 53 -2.70 15.89 -9.91
CA GLY A 53 -3.80 14.96 -9.69
C GLY A 53 -3.54 14.01 -8.53
N ARG A 54 -2.33 13.44 -8.46
CA ARG A 54 -1.86 12.58 -7.37
C ARG A 54 -1.94 13.28 -6.01
N ARG A 55 -1.45 14.53 -5.92
CA ARG A 55 -1.53 15.35 -4.69
C ARG A 55 -2.97 15.60 -4.24
N ARG A 56 -3.90 15.85 -5.17
CA ARG A 56 -5.34 16.02 -4.84
C ARG A 56 -5.94 14.72 -4.29
N LEU A 57 -5.71 13.60 -4.96
CA LEU A 57 -6.17 12.28 -4.50
C LEU A 57 -5.63 11.95 -3.11
N SER A 58 -4.33 12.18 -2.88
CA SER A 58 -3.71 11.98 -1.56
C SER A 58 -4.38 12.84 -0.48
N ARG A 59 -4.67 14.11 -0.78
CA ARG A 59 -5.35 15.01 0.16
C ARG A 59 -6.76 14.52 0.50
N TRP A 60 -7.56 14.14 -0.48
CA TRP A 60 -8.93 13.65 -0.24
C TRP A 60 -8.94 12.36 0.58
N VAL A 61 -8.04 11.42 0.27
CA VAL A 61 -7.86 10.21 1.09
C VAL A 61 -7.46 10.55 2.52
N LYS A 62 -6.57 11.52 2.73
CA LYS A 62 -6.17 11.94 4.09
C LYS A 62 -7.32 12.59 4.86
N GLN A 63 -8.18 13.35 4.19
CA GLN A 63 -9.38 13.98 4.79
C GLN A 63 -10.43 12.94 5.18
N ASN A 64 -10.71 11.97 4.30
CA ASN A 64 -11.62 10.89 4.58
C ASN A 64 -11.05 9.55 4.09
N ARG A 65 -10.42 8.84 5.01
CA ARG A 65 -9.76 7.56 4.76
C ARG A 65 -10.72 6.45 4.34
N ARG A 66 -12.03 6.62 4.55
CA ARG A 66 -13.08 5.63 4.27
C ARG A 66 -13.75 5.81 2.90
N GLN A 67 -13.38 6.85 2.14
CA GLN A 67 -13.96 7.08 0.81
C GLN A 67 -13.69 5.93 -0.15
N THR A 68 -14.71 5.59 -0.94
CA THR A 68 -14.61 4.58 -1.99
C THR A 68 -13.89 5.12 -3.23
N VAL A 69 -13.42 4.23 -4.11
CA VAL A 69 -12.82 4.66 -5.38
C VAL A 69 -13.84 5.38 -6.24
N ALA A 70 -15.08 4.91 -6.29
CA ALA A 70 -16.17 5.54 -7.01
C ALA A 70 -16.38 7.00 -6.56
N GLN A 71 -16.44 7.24 -5.23
CA GLN A 71 -16.56 8.58 -4.68
C GLN A 71 -15.38 9.49 -5.05
N LEU A 72 -14.15 8.98 -4.92
CA LEU A 72 -12.94 9.73 -5.31
C LEU A 72 -12.91 10.02 -6.81
N THR A 73 -13.43 9.12 -7.62
CA THR A 73 -13.49 9.25 -9.08
C THR A 73 -14.52 10.28 -9.49
N ALA A 74 -15.73 10.22 -8.92
CA ALA A 74 -16.76 11.23 -9.11
C ALA A 74 -16.25 12.63 -8.70
N GLN A 75 -15.59 12.73 -7.54
CA GLN A 75 -14.98 13.98 -7.08
C GLN A 75 -13.85 14.48 -7.99
N TYR A 76 -13.04 13.57 -8.54
CA TYR A 76 -11.98 13.93 -9.48
C TYR A 76 -12.55 14.46 -10.80
N ASN A 77 -13.62 13.82 -11.29
CA ASN A 77 -14.26 14.12 -12.57
C ASN A 77 -15.23 15.31 -12.51
N ALA A 78 -15.61 15.78 -11.32
CA ALA A 78 -16.40 17.00 -11.14
C ALA A 78 -15.66 18.29 -11.58
N GLY A 79 -14.34 18.23 -11.80
CA GLY A 79 -13.57 19.36 -12.30
C GLY A 79 -13.54 19.45 -13.83
N PRO A 80 -13.11 20.59 -14.41
CA PRO A 80 -13.10 20.86 -15.86
C PRO A 80 -12.04 20.07 -16.65
N ARG A 81 -11.47 18.99 -16.10
CA ARG A 81 -10.39 18.20 -16.71
C ARG A 81 -10.94 16.90 -17.26
N ALA A 82 -10.16 16.28 -18.15
CA ALA A 82 -10.41 14.95 -18.68
C ALA A 82 -10.85 13.97 -17.58
N SER A 83 -11.95 13.27 -17.85
CA SER A 83 -12.50 12.24 -16.98
C SER A 83 -11.51 11.08 -16.87
N VAL A 84 -11.41 10.52 -15.67
CA VAL A 84 -10.63 9.30 -15.40
C VAL A 84 -11.57 8.19 -14.98
N SER A 85 -11.22 6.97 -15.38
CA SER A 85 -11.91 5.77 -14.90
C SER A 85 -11.54 5.46 -13.45
N GLU A 86 -12.43 4.74 -12.77
CA GLU A 86 -12.17 4.25 -11.40
C GLU A 86 -10.91 3.40 -11.33
N HIS A 87 -10.69 2.56 -12.34
CA HIS A 87 -9.49 1.72 -12.42
C HIS A 87 -8.21 2.55 -12.46
N THR A 88 -8.21 3.70 -13.15
CA THR A 88 -7.06 4.60 -13.20
C THR A 88 -6.79 5.23 -11.83
N VAL A 89 -7.85 5.68 -11.14
CA VAL A 89 -7.75 6.21 -9.77
C VAL A 89 -7.22 5.14 -8.82
N GLN A 90 -7.73 3.92 -8.89
CA GLN A 90 -7.27 2.80 -8.07
C GLN A 90 -5.79 2.48 -8.29
N ARG A 91 -5.35 2.34 -9.55
CA ARG A 91 -3.94 2.08 -9.88
C ARG A 91 -3.04 3.20 -9.38
N THR A 92 -3.47 4.45 -9.53
CA THR A 92 -2.74 5.62 -9.04
C THR A 92 -2.61 5.61 -7.51
N LEU A 93 -3.68 5.28 -6.79
CA LEU A 93 -3.64 5.16 -5.33
C LEU A 93 -2.68 4.06 -4.86
N LEU A 94 -2.69 2.90 -5.53
CA LEU A 94 -1.79 1.78 -5.22
C LEU A 94 -0.33 2.13 -5.49
N ASP A 95 -0.05 2.80 -6.61
CA ASP A 95 1.28 3.30 -6.96
C ASP A 95 1.80 4.36 -5.97
N MET A 96 0.91 5.09 -5.30
CA MET A 96 1.24 5.97 -4.17
C MET A 96 1.31 5.24 -2.81
N GLY A 97 1.08 3.92 -2.76
CA GLY A 97 1.08 3.12 -1.53
C GLY A 97 -0.20 3.21 -0.69
N LEU A 98 -1.23 3.91 -1.15
CA LEU A 98 -2.51 4.09 -0.45
C LEU A 98 -3.44 2.88 -0.64
N CYS A 99 -3.12 1.82 0.09
CA CYS A 99 -3.82 0.55 0.00
C CYS A 99 -5.09 0.54 0.85
N SER A 100 -6.15 -0.10 0.33
CA SER A 100 -7.37 -0.39 1.10
C SER A 100 -7.09 -1.50 2.12
N ARG A 101 -7.21 -1.21 3.40
CA ARG A 101 -6.96 -2.12 4.52
C ARG A 101 -8.15 -2.09 5.49
N ARG A 102 -8.24 -3.11 6.37
CA ARG A 102 -9.16 -3.05 7.52
C ARG A 102 -8.62 -2.05 8.55
N PRO A 103 -9.48 -1.21 9.15
CA PRO A 103 -9.07 -0.35 10.25
C PRO A 103 -8.67 -1.21 11.45
N THR A 104 -7.69 -0.73 12.20
CA THR A 104 -7.22 -1.42 13.41
C THR A 104 -8.26 -1.23 14.50
N ARG A 105 -8.71 -2.32 15.14
CA ARG A 105 -9.60 -2.22 16.29
C ARG A 105 -8.78 -1.78 17.50
N VAL A 106 -9.16 -0.67 18.12
CA VAL A 106 -8.51 -0.15 19.33
C VAL A 106 -9.57 0.04 20.40
N PRO A 107 -9.26 -0.27 21.68
CA PRO A 107 -10.18 0.03 22.77
C PRO A 107 -10.46 1.54 22.79
N LEU A 108 -11.69 1.93 23.04
CA LEU A 108 -12.07 3.35 23.23
C LEU A 108 -11.63 3.86 24.62
N LEU A 109 -10.36 3.64 24.97
CA LEU A 109 -9.73 4.17 26.17
C LEU A 109 -8.91 5.40 25.80
N THR A 110 -9.20 6.52 26.45
CA THR A 110 -8.36 7.72 26.33
C THR A 110 -7.03 7.50 27.06
N LYS A 111 -6.01 8.28 26.68
CA LYS A 111 -4.72 8.27 27.41
C LYS A 111 -4.92 8.60 28.90
N ARG A 112 -5.86 9.50 29.20
CA ARG A 112 -6.21 9.89 30.58
C ARG A 112 -6.73 8.71 31.38
N HIS A 113 -7.67 7.92 30.84
CA HIS A 113 -8.21 6.75 31.55
C HIS A 113 -7.10 5.73 31.91
N ARG A 114 -6.22 5.42 30.95
CA ARG A 114 -5.10 4.50 31.19
C ARG A 114 -4.12 5.02 32.25
N GLN A 115 -3.80 6.32 32.20
CA GLN A 115 -2.90 6.93 33.17
C GLN A 115 -3.51 7.04 34.55
N GLN A 116 -4.80 7.34 34.62
CA GLN A 116 -5.53 7.42 35.89
C GLN A 116 -5.55 6.06 36.57
N TRP A 117 -5.97 5.01 35.86
CA TRP A 117 -5.95 3.64 36.39
C TRP A 117 -4.56 3.22 36.85
N SER A 118 -3.53 3.46 36.03
CA SER A 118 -2.14 3.15 36.40
C SER A 118 -1.62 3.95 37.60
N ARG A 119 -2.12 5.17 37.85
CA ARG A 119 -1.73 5.97 39.02
C ARG A 119 -2.44 5.49 40.28
N GLU A 120 -3.74 5.23 40.18
CA GLU A 120 -4.57 4.75 41.30
C GLU A 120 -4.08 3.39 41.82
N HIS A 121 -3.51 2.55 40.94
CA HIS A 121 -3.08 1.19 41.25
C HIS A 121 -1.54 1.06 41.29
N ARG A 122 -0.80 2.18 41.29
CA ARG A 122 0.66 2.16 41.23
C ARG A 122 1.28 1.54 42.48
N ASP A 123 0.77 1.93 43.63
CA ASP A 123 1.35 1.61 44.95
C ASP A 123 0.59 0.47 45.63
N TRP A 124 -0.23 -0.27 44.86
CA TRP A 124 -0.97 -1.42 45.36
C TRP A 124 -0.03 -2.52 45.85
N THR A 125 -0.34 -3.00 47.05
CA THR A 125 0.34 -4.13 47.70
C THR A 125 -0.15 -5.47 47.13
N MET A 126 0.60 -6.55 47.39
CA MET A 126 0.19 -7.89 46.92
C MET A 126 -1.15 -8.34 47.51
N ASP A 127 -1.48 -7.95 48.74
CA ASP A 127 -2.78 -8.26 49.34
C ASP A 127 -3.93 -7.53 48.66
N GLU A 128 -3.71 -6.33 48.14
CA GLU A 128 -4.70 -5.61 47.33
C GLU A 128 -4.88 -6.25 45.96
N TRP A 129 -3.78 -6.67 45.31
CA TRP A 129 -3.85 -7.45 44.07
C TRP A 129 -4.57 -8.79 44.25
N ASN A 130 -4.35 -9.48 45.37
CA ASN A 130 -5.00 -10.77 45.69
C ASN A 130 -6.52 -10.66 45.87
N ARG A 131 -7.06 -9.45 46.08
CA ARG A 131 -8.50 -9.20 46.18
C ARG A 131 -9.15 -8.92 44.81
N VAL A 132 -8.35 -8.77 43.76
CA VAL A 132 -8.86 -8.52 42.39
C VAL A 132 -9.26 -9.84 41.76
N ALA A 133 -10.56 -9.99 41.49
CA ALA A 133 -11.05 -11.01 40.58
C ALA A 133 -11.09 -10.44 39.15
N SER A 134 -10.32 -11.03 38.23
CA SER A 134 -10.41 -10.72 36.81
C SER A 134 -11.38 -11.68 36.13
N SER A 135 -12.47 -11.15 35.57
CA SER A 135 -13.32 -11.87 34.61
C SER A 135 -13.12 -11.27 33.22
N ASP A 136 -12.77 -12.09 32.23
CA ASP A 136 -12.86 -11.70 30.83
C ASP A 136 -14.06 -12.38 30.16
N GLU A 137 -14.67 -11.68 29.21
CA GLU A 137 -15.66 -12.26 28.32
C GLU A 137 -15.03 -12.44 26.95
N SER A 138 -14.84 -13.70 26.56
CA SER A 138 -14.36 -14.07 25.23
C SER A 138 -15.54 -14.26 24.28
N ARG A 139 -15.65 -13.42 23.24
CA ARG A 139 -16.69 -13.55 22.21
C ARG A 139 -16.27 -14.59 21.16
N PHE A 140 -16.95 -15.73 21.14
CA PHE A 140 -16.86 -16.70 20.04
C PHE A 140 -17.92 -16.37 18.97
N LEU A 141 -17.49 -16.05 17.75
CA LEU A 141 -18.39 -15.77 16.64
C LEU A 141 -18.46 -16.98 15.70
N ILE A 142 -19.64 -17.59 15.57
CA ILE A 142 -19.90 -18.71 14.63
C ILE A 142 -19.81 -18.25 13.17
N HIS A 143 -20.13 -16.97 12.90
CA HIS A 143 -19.98 -16.34 11.60
C HIS A 143 -19.12 -15.07 11.71
N HIS A 144 -18.07 -14.97 10.88
CA HIS A 144 -17.20 -13.80 10.86
C HIS A 144 -17.95 -12.57 10.36
N VAL A 145 -18.24 -11.62 11.24
CA VAL A 145 -18.76 -10.31 10.85
C VAL A 145 -17.62 -9.55 10.18
N ASP A 146 -17.64 -9.52 8.84
CA ASP A 146 -16.53 -9.06 7.99
C ASP A 146 -16.10 -7.59 8.22
N GLY A 147 -16.88 -6.82 8.98
CA GLY A 147 -16.53 -5.45 9.34
C GLY A 147 -16.22 -4.64 8.08
N ARG A 148 -17.21 -4.52 7.18
CA ARG A 148 -17.11 -3.98 5.80
C ARG A 148 -16.46 -2.60 5.66
N VAL A 149 -16.15 -1.93 6.77
CA VAL A 149 -15.42 -0.66 6.78
C VAL A 149 -13.96 -0.89 6.37
N ARG A 150 -13.54 -0.19 5.33
CA ARG A 150 -12.16 -0.16 4.84
C ARG A 150 -11.59 1.24 4.98
N VAL A 151 -10.29 1.34 5.23
CA VAL A 151 -9.53 2.59 5.25
C VAL A 151 -8.38 2.52 4.25
N ARG A 152 -8.12 3.61 3.55
CA ARG A 152 -6.96 3.75 2.65
C ARG A 152 -5.80 4.42 3.38
N ARG A 153 -4.71 3.68 3.58
CA ARG A 153 -3.56 4.14 4.37
C ARG A 153 -2.23 3.66 3.81
N LEU A 154 -1.18 4.40 4.12
CA LEU A 154 0.21 4.01 3.86
C LEU A 154 0.69 2.95 4.87
N PRO A 155 1.77 2.23 4.56
CA PRO A 155 2.53 1.49 5.58
C PRO A 155 2.94 2.44 6.73
N GLY A 156 2.73 2.03 7.99
CA GLY A 156 3.05 2.84 9.18
C GLY A 156 1.90 3.70 9.73
N GLU A 157 0.84 3.95 8.95
CA GLU A 157 -0.32 4.73 9.40
C GLU A 157 -1.36 3.90 10.20
N LEU A 158 -0.94 2.74 10.73
CA LEU A 158 -1.82 1.73 11.35
C LEU A 158 -2.64 2.26 12.53
N LEU A 159 -1.98 3.05 13.39
CA LEU A 159 -2.51 3.54 14.67
C LEU A 159 -2.96 5.00 14.61
N LEU A 160 -2.99 5.61 13.42
CA LEU A 160 -3.56 6.94 13.27
C LEU A 160 -5.05 6.89 13.63
N PRO A 161 -5.58 7.88 14.38
CA PRO A 161 -6.99 7.90 14.78
C PRO A 161 -7.96 7.76 13.59
N THR A 162 -7.61 8.32 12.43
CA THR A 162 -8.39 8.25 11.19
C THR A 162 -8.34 6.88 10.49
N CYS A 163 -7.43 6.00 10.91
CA CYS A 163 -7.22 4.64 10.39
C CYS A 163 -7.61 3.54 11.40
N THR A 164 -8.06 3.93 12.59
CA THR A 164 -8.54 3.03 13.64
C THR A 164 -10.05 2.99 13.69
N ALA A 165 -10.59 1.91 14.24
CA ALA A 165 -11.99 1.81 14.62
C ALA A 165 -12.04 1.53 16.13
N GLY A 166 -12.77 2.37 16.85
CA GLY A 166 -13.06 2.12 18.25
C GLY A 166 -13.91 0.87 18.40
N HIS A 167 -13.63 0.07 19.42
CA HIS A 167 -14.58 -0.90 19.93
C HIS A 167 -14.79 -0.64 21.42
N THR A 168 -16.06 -0.72 21.83
CA THR A 168 -16.47 -0.76 23.23
C THR A 168 -16.76 -2.22 23.54
N GLN A 169 -16.21 -2.71 24.65
CA GLN A 169 -16.63 -3.96 25.25
C GLN A 169 -17.96 -3.65 25.97
N ALA A 170 -19.08 -3.76 25.24
CA ALA A 170 -20.42 -3.64 25.79
C ALA A 170 -21.16 -4.97 25.59
N GLY A 171 -21.92 -5.36 26.61
CA GLY A 171 -22.40 -6.70 26.93
C GLY A 171 -23.46 -7.29 26.00
N ASP A 172 -23.18 -7.35 24.70
CA ASP A 172 -24.01 -8.09 23.75
C ASP A 172 -23.57 -9.56 23.68
N GLY A 173 -24.11 -10.37 24.59
CA GLY A 173 -24.33 -11.81 24.40
C GLY A 173 -23.10 -12.71 24.39
N GLY A 174 -22.06 -12.38 25.15
CA GLY A 174 -20.96 -13.30 25.43
C GLY A 174 -21.42 -14.43 26.35
N ILE A 175 -21.11 -15.68 26.00
CA ILE A 175 -21.26 -16.82 26.91
C ILE A 175 -20.03 -16.79 27.84
N MET A 176 -20.24 -16.68 29.15
CA MET A 176 -19.21 -16.97 30.15
C MET A 176 -19.02 -18.49 30.25
N LEU A 177 -17.79 -18.98 30.13
CA LEU A 177 -17.38 -20.36 30.46
C LEU A 177 -16.60 -20.35 31.77
#